data_AF-A0A838TAT1-F1
#
_entry.id   AF-A0A838TAT1-F1
#
_cell.length_a   1.000
_cell.length_b   1.000
_cell.length_c   1.000
_cell.angle_alpha   90.00
_cell.angle_beta   90.00
_cell.angle_gamma   90.00
#
_symmetry.space_group_name_H-M   'P 1'
#
loop_
_entity.id
_entity.type
_entity.pdbx_description
1 polymer ?
#
loop_
_entity_poly.entity_id
_entity_poly.type
_entity_poly.pdbx_seq_one_letter_code
_entity_poly.pdbx_strand_id
1 'polypeptide(L)'
;MMELKKNETAIKETIRLEAFTDGVFAIAITLLVLDIHVPIVKDGESLLQSLLANWVTYLAFLIGFFTILVCWINITTCLKIYSQD
;
A
#
# COMPACT_ATOMS: atom_id res chain seq x y z
N MET A 1 26.32 14.52 -27.21
CA MET A 1 25.64 15.58 -26.40
C MET A 1 24.12 15.41 -26.40
N MET A 2 23.47 15.19 -27.55
CA MET A 2 22.00 14.93 -27.59
C MET A 2 21.58 13.65 -26.85
N GLU A 3 22.38 12.57 -26.94
CA GLU A 3 22.14 11.30 -26.22
C GLU A 3 22.16 11.45 -24.69
N LEU A 4 23.06 12.30 -24.16
CA LEU A 4 23.17 12.53 -22.71
C LEU A 4 21.94 13.26 -22.16
N LYS A 5 21.43 14.24 -22.91
CA LYS A 5 20.25 15.01 -22.53
C LYS A 5 18.97 14.15 -22.57
N LYS A 6 18.90 13.21 -23.51
CA LYS A 6 17.79 12.24 -23.62
C LYS A 6 17.74 11.32 -22.40
N ASN A 7 18.89 10.78 -21.98
CA ASN A 7 18.95 9.88 -20.83
C ASN A 7 18.64 10.60 -19.51
N GLU A 8 19.10 11.85 -19.36
CA GLU A 8 18.80 12.67 -18.19
C GLU A 8 17.29 12.99 -18.07
N THR A 9 16.62 13.15 -19.20
CA THR A 9 15.17 13.38 -19.26
C THR A 9 14.39 12.11 -18.91
N ALA A 10 14.80 10.96 -19.46
CA ALA A 10 14.17 9.67 -19.18
C ALA A 10 14.28 9.27 -17.69
N ILE A 11 15.46 9.44 -17.08
CA ILE A 11 15.67 9.17 -15.65
C ILE A 11 14.79 10.08 -14.78
N LYS A 12 14.66 11.36 -15.12
CA LYS A 12 13.77 12.30 -14.41
C LYS A 12 12.30 11.89 -14.49
N GLU A 13 11.84 11.36 -15.62
CA GLU A 13 10.46 10.90 -15.77
C GLU A 13 10.18 9.66 -14.92
N THR A 14 11.10 8.70 -14.88
CA THR A 14 11.01 7.50 -14.03
C THR A 14 10.94 7.86 -12.55
N ILE A 15 11.82 8.74 -12.07
CA ILE A 15 11.86 9.16 -10.66
C ILE A 15 10.54 9.84 -10.25
N ARG A 16 9.97 10.66 -11.14
CA ARG A 16 8.70 11.35 -10.87
C ARG A 16 7.53 10.36 -10.81
N LEU A 17 7.55 9.33 -11.65
CA LEU A 17 6.52 8.29 -11.67
C LEU A 17 6.60 7.39 -10.41
N GLU A 18 7.82 7.07 -9.96
CA GLU A 18 8.07 6.35 -8.72
C GLU A 18 7.53 7.13 -7.51
N ALA A 19 7.86 8.42 -7.41
CA ALA A 19 7.37 9.28 -6.33
C ALA A 19 5.84 9.46 -6.35
N PHE A 20 5.21 9.54 -7.54
CA PHE A 20 3.75 9.59 -7.65
C PHE A 20 3.10 8.29 -7.18
N THR A 21 3.68 7.15 -7.56
CA THR A 21 3.20 5.82 -7.17
C THR A 21 3.30 5.63 -5.65
N ASP A 22 4.42 6.00 -5.05
CA ASP A 22 4.60 5.97 -3.58
C ASP A 22 3.51 6.78 -2.84
N GLY A 23 3.19 7.98 -3.34
CA GLY A 23 2.12 8.82 -2.77
C GLY A 23 0.73 8.18 -2.82
N VAL A 24 0.36 7.53 -3.94
CA VAL A 24 -0.95 6.86 -4.06
C VAL A 24 -1.05 5.66 -3.12
N PHE A 25 0.02 4.87 -3.02
CA PHE A 25 0.05 3.70 -2.12
C PHE A 25 0.06 4.11 -0.64
N ALA A 26 0.75 5.19 -0.28
CA ALA A 26 0.70 5.74 1.08
C ALA A 26 -0.74 6.11 1.48
N ILE A 27 -1.49 6.78 0.61
CA ILE A 27 -2.90 7.13 0.85
C ILE A 27 -3.75 5.86 0.97
N ALA A 28 -3.62 4.91 0.05
CA ALA A 28 -4.37 3.65 0.08
C ALA A 28 -4.16 2.87 1.39
N ILE A 29 -2.93 2.80 1.88
CA ILE A 29 -2.60 2.15 3.16
C ILE A 29 -3.26 2.88 4.34
N THR A 30 -3.23 4.21 4.36
CA THR A 30 -3.87 4.99 5.44
C THR A 30 -5.40 4.85 5.44
N LEU A 31 -6.03 4.85 4.26
CA LEU A 31 -7.47 4.65 4.12
C LEU A 31 -7.89 3.24 4.55
N LEU A 32 -7.07 2.24 4.23
CA LEU A 32 -7.32 0.87 4.67
C LEU A 32 -7.32 0.79 6.20
N VAL A 33 -6.33 1.39 6.87
CA VAL A 33 -6.27 1.43 8.34
C VAL A 33 -7.49 2.13 8.94
N LEU A 34 -8.00 3.17 8.26
CA LEU A 34 -9.20 3.89 8.69
C LEU A 34 -10.47 3.04 8.62
N ASP A 35 -10.49 1.98 7.81
CA ASP A 35 -11.61 1.05 7.67
C ASP A 35 -11.66 -0.01 8.78
N ILE A 36 -10.68 -0.04 9.70
CA ILE A 36 -10.76 -0.88 10.90
C ILE A 36 -11.91 -0.40 11.78
N HIS A 37 -13.00 -1.16 11.74
CA HIS A 37 -14.16 -0.93 12.60
C HIS A 37 -13.92 -1.54 13.98
N VAL A 38 -13.95 -0.70 15.02
CA VAL A 38 -13.95 -1.17 16.41
C VAL A 38 -15.36 -1.62 16.77
N PRO A 39 -15.58 -2.88 17.19
CA PRO A 39 -16.91 -3.34 17.57
C PRO A 39 -17.40 -2.56 18.79
N ILE A 40 -18.61 -1.99 18.70
CA ILE A 40 -19.28 -1.32 19.82
C ILE A 40 -19.75 -2.42 20.78
N VAL A 41 -19.01 -2.61 21.87
CA VAL A 41 -19.36 -3.61 22.89
C VAL A 41 -20.45 -3.04 23.80
N LYS A 42 -21.57 -3.77 23.95
CA LYS A 42 -22.62 -3.42 24.93
C LYS A 42 -22.14 -3.75 26.34
N ASP A 43 -22.48 -2.90 27.30
CA ASP A 43 -22.10 -3.06 28.72
C ASP A 43 -22.45 -4.46 29.25
N GLY A 44 -21.42 -5.23 29.64
CA GLY A 44 -21.56 -6.54 30.28
C GLY A 44 -20.94 -7.74 29.53
N GLU A 45 -20.54 -7.61 28.27
CA GLU A 45 -19.83 -8.69 27.55
C GLU A 45 -18.30 -8.61 27.70
N SER A 46 -17.64 -9.77 27.77
CA SER A 46 -16.17 -9.86 27.74
C SER A 46 -15.64 -9.32 26.40
N LEU A 47 -15.01 -8.13 26.46
CA LEU A 47 -14.32 -7.48 25.34
C LEU A 47 -13.40 -8.44 24.58
N LEU A 48 -12.69 -9.32 25.30
CA LEU A 48 -11.80 -10.32 24.71
C LEU A 48 -12.55 -11.36 23.88
N GLN A 49 -13.74 -11.78 24.32
CA GLN A 49 -14.52 -12.81 23.64
C GLN A 49 -15.22 -12.26 22.39
N SER A 50 -15.71 -11.02 22.45
CA SER A 50 -16.26 -10.32 21.28
C SER A 50 -15.15 -9.94 20.26
N LEU A 51 -13.93 -9.66 20.73
CA LEU A 51 -12.76 -9.43 19.85
C LEU A 51 -12.33 -10.72 19.14
N LEU A 52 -12.23 -11.84 19.88
CA LEU A 52 -11.92 -13.14 19.29
C LEU A 52 -13.03 -13.63 18.36
N ALA A 53 -14.30 -13.29 18.59
CA ALA A 53 -15.39 -13.66 17.70
C ALA A 53 -15.27 -12.99 16.31
N ASN A 54 -14.70 -11.79 16.25
CA ASN A 54 -14.57 -10.98 15.03
C ASN A 54 -13.16 -11.04 14.40
N TRP A 55 -12.33 -12.01 14.79
CA TRP A 55 -10.95 -12.17 14.31
C TRP A 55 -10.81 -12.25 12.78
N VAL A 56 -11.82 -12.80 12.09
CA VAL A 56 -11.88 -12.90 10.62
C VAL A 56 -11.88 -11.52 9.97
N THR A 57 -12.52 -10.52 10.57
CA THR A 57 -12.58 -9.15 10.04
C THR A 57 -11.20 -8.49 10.06
N TYR A 58 -10.46 -8.67 11.15
CA TYR A 58 -9.07 -8.19 11.26
C TYR A 58 -8.14 -8.95 10.30
N LEU A 59 -8.38 -10.24 10.09
CA LEU A 59 -7.65 -11.04 9.09
C LEU A 59 -7.92 -10.54 7.66
N ALA A 60 -9.17 -10.21 7.33
CA ALA A 60 -9.54 -9.65 6.03
C ALA A 60 -8.85 -8.30 5.78
N PHE A 61 -8.82 -7.42 6.79
CA PHE A 61 -8.03 -6.19 6.77
C PHE A 61 -6.54 -6.49 6.50
N LEU A 62 -5.96 -7.44 7.24
CA LEU A 62 -4.54 -7.77 7.12
C LEU A 62 -4.20 -8.32 5.73
N ILE A 63 -5.06 -9.17 5.17
CA ILE A 63 -4.91 -9.68 3.80
C ILE A 63 -4.97 -8.52 2.81
N GLY A 64 -5.94 -7.60 2.93
CA GLY A 64 -6.03 -6.42 2.08
C GLY A 64 -4.79 -5.53 2.16
N PHE A 65 -4.24 -5.35 3.37
CA PHE A 65 -3.01 -4.60 3.60
C PHE A 65 -1.83 -5.24 2.85
N PHE A 66 -1.65 -6.55 3.00
CA PHE A 66 -0.60 -7.28 2.29
C PHE A 66 -0.81 -7.27 0.78
N THR A 67 -2.05 -7.35 0.28
CA THR A 67 -2.33 -7.25 -1.16
C THR A 67 -1.88 -5.92 -1.73
N ILE A 68 -2.23 -4.80 -1.07
CA ILE A 68 -1.81 -3.46 -1.51
C ILE A 68 -0.28 -3.34 -1.43
N LEU A 69 0.33 -3.85 -0.36
CA LEU A 69 1.78 -3.80 -0.18
C LEU A 69 2.54 -4.62 -1.23
N VAL A 70 2.08 -5.83 -1.54
CA VAL A 70 2.66 -6.66 -2.60
C VAL A 70 2.49 -6.02 -3.98
N CYS A 71 1.33 -5.39 -4.23
CA CYS A 71 1.09 -4.63 -5.46
C CYS A 71 2.09 -3.47 -5.60
N TRP A 72 2.34 -2.72 -4.53
CA TRP A 72 3.36 -1.66 -4.51
C TRP A 72 4.77 -2.17 -4.79
N ILE A 73 5.16 -3.28 -4.18
CA ILE A 73 6.49 -3.90 -4.42
C ILE A 73 6.60 -4.31 -5.89
N ASN A 74 5.58 -4.97 -6.44
CA ASN A 74 5.59 -5.42 -7.83
C ASN A 74 5.73 -4.25 -8.81
N ILE A 75 4.98 -3.17 -8.59
CA ILE A 75 5.01 -2.03 -9.51
C ILE A 75 6.33 -1.26 -9.42
N THR A 76 6.87 -1.08 -8.21
CA THR A 76 8.18 -0.44 -7.98
C THR A 76 9.32 -1.29 -8.55
N THR A 77 9.22 -2.62 -8.44
CA THR A 77 10.20 -3.56 -9.00
C THR A 77 10.15 -3.58 -10.53
N CYS A 78 8.94 -3.61 -11.12
CA CYS A 78 8.76 -3.56 -12.57
C CYS A 78 9.32 -2.26 -13.15
N LEU A 79 9.09 -1.12 -12.48
CA LEU A 79 9.62 0.18 -12.89
C LEU A 79 11.16 0.21 -12.85
N LYS A 80 11.76 -0.38 -11.80
CA LYS A 80 13.22 -0.51 -11.68
C LYS A 80 13.82 -1.37 -12.80
N ILE A 81 13.19 -2.47 -13.15
CA ILE A 81 13.63 -3.34 -14.24
C ILE A 81 13.58 -2.59 -15.57
N TYR A 82 12.47 -1.92 -15.87
CA TYR A 82 12.32 -1.15 -17.11
C TYR A 82 13.30 0.02 -17.22
N SER A 83 13.76 0.56 -16.09
CA SER A 83 14.75 1.64 -16.08
C SER A 83 16.19 1.19 -16.30
N GLN A 84 16.46 -0.13 -16.30
CA GLN A 84 17.79 -0.72 -16.42
C GLN A 84 18.15 -1.19 -17.84
N ASP A 85 17.17 -1.26 -18.75
CA ASP A 85 17.33 -1.55 -20.19
C ASP A 85 17.22 -0.26 -21.04
#